data_AF-A0A0N4WTL7-F1
#
_entry.id   AF-A0A0N4WTL7-F1
#
_cell.length_a   1.000
_cell.length_b   1.000
_cell.length_c   1.000
_cell.angle_alpha   90.00
_cell.angle_beta   90.00
_cell.angle_gamma   90.00
#
_symmetry.space_group_name_H-M   'P 1'
#
loop_
_entity.id
_entity.type
_entity.pdbx_description
1 polymer ?
#
loop_
_entity_poly.entity_id
_entity_poly.type
_entity_poly.pdbx_seq_one_letter_code
_entity_poly.pdbx_strand_id
1 'polypeptide(L)'
;MLSTLAKSALRPASKAVRSAVLSTAATKPQEKNAKAPVESQSFCMNLFRGRAVTNQIFPYPLKLDDDQRETLHMILGPTEKFLEEVNDVVKWV
;
A
#
# COMPACT_ATOMS: atom_id res chain seq x y z
N MET A 1 47.57 -41.25 -34.57
CA MET A 1 48.40 -40.94 -33.39
C MET A 1 48.14 -39.47 -33.05
N LEU A 2 47.01 -39.07 -32.44
CA LEU A 2 46.68 -39.06 -31.01
C LEU A 2 47.77 -38.43 -30.11
N SER A 3 47.35 -37.46 -29.29
CA SER A 3 48.07 -36.70 -28.22
C SER A 3 48.64 -35.34 -28.69
N THR A 4 48.39 -34.17 -28.07
CA THR A 4 47.99 -33.75 -26.71
C THR A 4 47.26 -32.39 -26.79
N LEU A 5 46.00 -32.27 -26.37
CA LEU A 5 45.52 -31.75 -25.08
C LEU A 5 46.16 -30.44 -24.55
N ALA A 6 45.39 -29.35 -24.66
CA ALA A 6 45.17 -28.24 -23.72
C ALA A 6 46.35 -27.47 -23.08
N LYS A 7 46.35 -26.14 -23.28
CA LYS A 7 46.19 -25.19 -22.17
C LYS A 7 45.70 -23.83 -22.65
N SER A 8 44.46 -23.52 -22.26
CA SER A 8 43.83 -22.21 -22.35
C SER A 8 44.59 -21.20 -21.50
N ALA A 9 45.23 -20.21 -22.14
CA ALA A 9 45.70 -19.02 -21.46
C ALA A 9 44.53 -18.04 -21.29
N LEU A 10 43.77 -18.22 -20.21
CA LEU A 10 42.83 -17.21 -19.71
C LEU A 10 43.63 -15.95 -19.37
N ARG A 11 43.49 -14.90 -20.18
CA ARG A 11 43.84 -13.54 -19.77
C ARG A 11 42.85 -13.14 -18.68
N PRO A 12 43.27 -12.80 -17.45
CA PRO A 12 42.33 -12.24 -16.49
C PRO A 12 42.05 -10.80 -16.93
N ALA A 13 40.90 -10.59 -17.58
CA ALA A 13 40.30 -9.27 -17.67
C ALA A 13 39.96 -8.86 -16.22
N SER A 14 40.80 -8.02 -15.63
CA SER A 14 40.54 -7.40 -14.33
C SER A 14 39.29 -6.52 -14.46
N LYS A 15 38.11 -7.11 -14.24
CA LYS A 15 36.90 -6.34 -13.97
C LYS A 15 37.15 -5.61 -12.65
N ALA A 16 37.48 -4.33 -12.75
CA ALA A 16 37.46 -3.41 -11.62
C ALA A 16 36.00 -3.28 -11.17
N VAL A 17 35.54 -4.23 -10.35
CA VAL A 17 34.29 -4.10 -9.62
C VAL A 17 34.60 -3.14 -8.49
N ARG A 18 34.18 -1.87 -8.65
CA ARG A 18 34.12 -0.93 -7.52
C ARG A 18 33.08 -1.49 -6.54
N SER A 19 33.53 -2.21 -5.52
CA SER A 19 32.69 -2.48 -4.36
C SER A 19 32.52 -1.16 -3.62
N ALA A 20 31.37 -0.51 -3.83
CA ALA A 20 30.93 0.56 -2.95
C ALA A 20 30.64 -0.10 -1.59
N VAL A 21 31.62 -0.07 -0.70
CA VAL A 21 31.43 -0.40 0.71
C VAL A 21 30.56 0.72 1.28
N LEU A 22 29.26 0.46 1.42
CA LEU A 22 28.39 1.28 2.24
C LEU A 22 28.90 1.15 3.68
N SER A 23 29.64 2.15 4.14
CA SER A 23 30.07 2.28 5.52
C SER A 23 28.82 2.28 6.41
N THR A 24 28.48 1.12 6.97
CA THR A 24 27.58 1.05 8.12
C THR A 24 28.38 1.60 9.30
N ALA A 25 28.27 2.91 9.53
CA ALA A 25 28.66 3.48 10.81
C ALA A 25 27.96 2.65 11.89
N ALA A 26 28.76 1.96 12.71
CA ALA A 26 28.29 1.11 13.78
C ALA A 26 27.62 1.98 14.85
N THR A 27 26.35 2.31 14.64
CA THR A 27 25.45 2.79 15.68
C THR A 27 25.29 1.62 16.65
N LYS A 28 25.82 1.79 17.86
CA LYS A 28 25.58 0.89 19.00
C LYS A 28 24.11 0.45 19.00
N PRO A 29 23.77 -0.83 19.29
CA PRO A 29 22.39 -1.22 19.47
C PRO A 29 21.84 -0.47 20.67
N GLN A 30 21.17 0.66 20.43
CA GLN A 30 20.17 1.11 21.38
C GLN A 30 19.09 0.05 21.32
N GLU A 31 18.82 -0.60 22.45
CA GLU A 31 17.55 -1.27 22.71
C GLU A 31 16.44 -0.23 22.57
N LYS A 32 16.08 0.06 21.32
CA LYS A 32 14.76 0.58 21.01
C LYS A 32 13.87 -0.55 21.46
N ASN A 33 13.15 -0.37 22.56
CA ASN A 33 11.97 -1.15 22.88
C ASN A 33 11.11 -1.13 21.61
N ALA A 34 11.31 -2.13 20.75
CA ALA A 34 10.64 -2.26 19.50
C ALA A 34 9.22 -2.66 19.89
N LYS A 35 8.37 -1.64 20.12
CA LYS A 35 6.94 -1.85 20.20
C LYS A 35 6.58 -2.73 19.02
N ALA A 36 6.04 -3.91 19.31
CA ALA A 36 5.62 -4.84 18.28
C ALA A 36 4.83 -4.06 17.22
N PRO A 37 5.05 -4.33 15.92
CA PRO A 37 4.34 -3.63 14.86
C PRO A 37 2.85 -3.66 15.18
N VAL A 38 2.22 -2.47 15.31
CA VAL A 38 0.78 -2.41 15.50
C VAL A 38 0.15 -2.97 14.23
N GLU A 39 -0.45 -4.14 14.34
CA GLU A 39 -1.17 -4.77 13.24
C GLU A 39 -2.37 -3.87 12.90
N SER A 40 -2.37 -3.34 11.68
CA SER A 40 -3.45 -2.48 11.20
C SER A 40 -4.61 -3.37 10.75
N GLN A 41 -5.85 -2.93 10.94
CA GLN A 41 -7.02 -3.58 10.35
C GLN A 41 -7.34 -3.04 8.95
N SER A 42 -6.63 -2.00 8.49
CA SER A 42 -6.82 -1.44 7.16
C SER A 42 -6.38 -2.45 6.10
N PHE A 43 -7.28 -2.79 5.19
CA PHE A 43 -6.94 -3.62 4.04
C PHE A 43 -5.83 -2.99 3.19
N CYS A 44 -5.90 -1.68 2.93
CA CYS A 44 -4.93 -0.97 2.09
C CYS A 44 -3.52 -1.05 2.69
N MET A 45 -3.38 -0.81 4.00
CA MET A 45 -2.08 -0.88 4.67
C MET A 45 -1.46 -2.28 4.61
N ASN A 46 -2.29 -3.32 4.72
CA ASN A 46 -1.83 -4.71 4.72
C ASN A 46 -1.59 -5.26 3.32
N LEU A 47 -2.29 -4.73 2.32
CA LEU A 47 -2.05 -5.08 0.91
C LEU A 47 -0.59 -4.77 0.52
N PHE A 48 -0.07 -3.61 0.90
CA PHE A 48 1.34 -3.25 0.68
C PHE A 48 2.33 -4.09 1.52
N ARG A 49 1.86 -4.73 2.59
CA ARG A 49 2.64 -5.65 3.43
C ARG A 49 2.52 -7.11 2.97
N GLY A 50 1.81 -7.37 1.86
CA GLY A 50 1.55 -8.73 1.36
C GLY A 50 0.57 -9.54 2.20
N ARG A 51 -0.21 -8.89 3.07
CA ARG A 51 -1.24 -9.52 3.90
C ARG A 51 -2.64 -9.12 3.41
N ALA A 52 -3.51 -10.10 3.20
CA ALA A 52 -4.91 -9.85 2.86
C ALA A 52 -5.76 -9.79 4.14
N VAL A 53 -6.07 -8.59 4.61
CA VAL A 53 -6.97 -8.36 5.77
C VAL A 53 -8.32 -7.86 5.25
N THR A 54 -9.29 -8.76 5.11
CA THR A 54 -10.54 -8.50 4.37
C THR A 54 -11.73 -8.10 5.25
N ASN A 55 -11.56 -8.09 6.57
CA ASN A 55 -12.63 -7.87 7.56
C ASN A 55 -13.47 -6.61 7.35
N GLN A 56 -12.88 -5.54 6.80
CA GLN A 56 -13.55 -4.25 6.62
C GLN A 56 -14.26 -4.11 5.25
N ILE A 57 -14.02 -5.03 4.31
CA ILE A 57 -14.43 -4.88 2.91
C ILE A 57 -15.39 -5.98 2.48
N PHE A 58 -15.17 -7.20 2.98
CA PHE A 58 -15.89 -8.38 2.53
C PHE A 58 -16.66 -9.02 3.69
N PRO A 59 -17.99 -9.19 3.55
CA PRO A 59 -18.87 -8.64 2.51
C PRO A 59 -18.99 -7.10 2.60
N TYR A 60 -19.60 -6.46 1.59
CA TYR A 60 -19.79 -5.00 1.59
C TYR A 60 -20.46 -4.55 2.90
N PRO A 61 -19.87 -3.60 3.65
CA PRO A 61 -20.35 -3.23 4.96
C PRO A 61 -21.61 -2.37 4.84
N LEU A 62 -22.78 -2.99 4.83
CA LEU A 62 -24.06 -2.31 4.97
C LEU A 62 -24.54 -2.41 6.42
N LYS A 63 -24.29 -1.36 7.19
CA LYS A 63 -24.71 -1.22 8.60
C LYS A 63 -25.77 -0.13 8.72
N LEU A 64 -26.91 -0.35 8.08
CA LEU A 64 -28.05 0.57 8.12
C LEU A 64 -29.25 -0.19 8.68
N ASP A 65 -29.78 0.28 9.81
CA ASP A 65 -31.04 -0.24 10.36
C ASP A 65 -32.25 0.34 9.60
N ASP A 66 -33.44 -0.23 9.81
CA ASP A 66 -34.63 0.17 9.07
C ASP A 66 -35.06 1.62 9.38
N ASP A 67 -34.92 2.06 10.64
CA ASP A 67 -35.26 3.41 11.09
C ASP A 67 -34.32 4.48 10.47
N GLN A 68 -33.02 4.20 10.42
CA GLN A 68 -32.03 5.05 9.76
C GLN A 68 -32.31 5.12 8.26
N ARG A 69 -32.71 4.01 7.65
CA ARG A 69 -33.03 3.97 6.21
C ARG A 69 -34.26 4.81 5.90
N GLU A 70 -35.32 4.71 6.70
CA GLU A 70 -36.51 5.55 6.57
C GLU A 70 -36.18 7.04 6.77
N THR A 71 -35.38 7.36 7.78
CA THR A 71 -34.94 8.75 8.04
C THR A 71 -34.15 9.32 6.87
N LEU A 72 -33.25 8.53 6.26
CA LEU A 72 -32.53 8.94 5.06
C LEU A 72 -33.47 9.19 3.89
N HIS A 73 -34.48 8.34 3.68
CA HIS A 73 -35.47 8.54 2.62
C HIS A 73 -36.28 9.83 2.80
N MET A 74 -36.62 10.20 4.04
CA MET A 74 -37.30 11.46 4.32
C MET A 74 -36.45 12.70 4.02
N ILE A 75 -35.13 12.63 4.21
CA ILE A 75 -34.20 13.75 3.95
C ILE A 75 -33.87 13.84 2.46
N LEU A 76 -33.80 12.70 1.77
CA LEU A 76 -33.39 12.64 0.38
C LEU A 76 -34.35 13.40 -0.55
N GLY A 77 -35.66 13.18 -0.41
CA GLY A 77 -36.68 13.86 -1.21
C GLY A 77 -36.64 15.40 -1.19
N PRO A 78 -36.63 16.08 -0.02
CA PRO A 78 -36.49 17.54 0.03
C PRO A 78 -35.11 18.02 -0.41
N THR A 79 -34.05 17.23 -0.22
CA THR A 79 -32.69 17.60 -0.66
C THR A 79 -32.59 17.60 -2.19
N GLU A 80 -33.16 16.59 -2.86
CA GLU A 80 -33.25 16.54 -4.33
C GLU A 80 -34.03 17.73 -4.88
N LYS A 81 -35.22 18.02 -4.32
CA LYS A 81 -36.01 19.19 -4.73
C LYS A 81 -35.29 20.52 -4.54
N PHE A 82 -34.57 20.67 -3.43
CA PHE A 82 -33.76 21.87 -3.19
C PHE A 82 -32.66 22.03 -4.25
N LEU A 83 -31.98 20.94 -4.59
CA LEU A 83 -30.93 20.92 -5.60
C LEU A 83 -31.46 21.20 -7.02
N GLU A 84 -32.71 20.85 -7.31
CA GLU A 84 -33.35 21.08 -8.61
C GLU A 84 -33.99 22.46 -8.73
N GLU A 85 -34.74 22.89 -7.72
CA GLU A 85 -35.62 24.07 -7.81
C GLU A 85 -34.97 25.35 -7.30
N VAL A 86 -34.06 25.25 -6.32
CA VAL A 86 -33.50 26.40 -5.61
C VAL A 86 -32.02 26.61 -5.92
N ASN A 87 -31.29 25.52 -6.12
CA ASN A 87 -29.84 25.57 -6.34
C ASN A 87 -29.49 25.92 -7.80
N ASP A 88 -29.16 27.19 -8.06
CA ASP A 88 -28.66 27.65 -9.35
C ASP A 88 -27.11 27.62 -9.36
N VAL A 89 -26.52 26.56 -9.91
CA VAL A 89 -25.06 26.31 -9.90
C VAL A 89 -24.27 27.40 -10.65
N VAL A 90 -24.88 28.06 -11.62
CA VAL A 90 -24.21 29.04 -12.49
C VAL A 90 -24.19 30.43 -11.87
N LYS A 91 -25.16 30.74 -10.99
CA LYS A 91 -25.27 32.07 -10.35
C LYS A 91 -24.17 32.32 -9.29
N TRP A 92 -23.50 31.27 -8.82
CA TRP A 92 -22.50 31.34 -7.74
C TRP A 92 -21.05 31.15 -8.22
N VAL A 93 -20.80 31.19 -9.53
CA VAL A 93 -19.46 31.24 -10.17
C VAL A 93 -19.29 32.58 -10.86
#